data_AF-A0A7C5L0G1-F1
#
_entry.id   AF-A0A7C5L0G1-F1
#
_cell.length_a   1.000
_cell.length_b   1.000
_cell.length_c   1.000
_cell.angle_alpha   90.00
_cell.angle_beta   90.00
_cell.angle_gamma   90.00
#
_symmetry.space_group_name_H-M   'P 1'
#
loop_
_entity.id
_entity.type
_entity.pdbx_description
1 polymer ?
#
loop_
_entity_poly.entity_id
_entity_poly.type
_entity_poly.pdbx_seq_one_letter_code
_entity_poly.pdbx_strand_id
1 'polypeptide(L)'
;MREKDFIARNKDKWEALEDLLEEKQADPAELGELFVKVSDDLSYAQTFYRHRSVRVYLNSLARKIFDALYKRRKMRRDGFLRFWAEDLPLMVYEARAAMRLSFWFFVFTFLIGVFSSIYDPDFARYILGDSYVAMTEENIASGDPLAVYQERDAFGMTAGIALNNLWVDLLIFFSGIFAGIGSLAVLLSNGIMVGTFQYFFIERGLFWQSFLTIWLHGTLEMAGAVISGAAGLTMGLGLLFPGTLSRMQSFRLSARRGIQIMMGVVPLTLIAAFVEGFFSRYTHAPWFLRLFFILLCLGFVIWYYVYLPVKLGRSKEPEVPEFNRLKDFSMPIQYTELRSGGTLFVDSFAFFRKHASGIWRNIFTWTVLGPAFFIGVNVVVLWYSGESLSATSILDNGMDRVGGYDYSWPTLALQTLALAFLAIPLTKYLYADVKKYLPFGKFTGRFSAGQFIGLLALTGGGVFFIYWMEDFSDLFMVFPLLFFSLVAFVMVFEKNDVLTALFKALGLVFGGGGFGPFLLLSLSLGLIGLFLFLLTNTLLSSLLLHFVTMNFFVPDSDLAMNVSWWIDAILANVVFYFFFSLVYVAAGQLYVALHEK
;
A
#
# COMPACT_ATOMS: atom_id res chain seq x y z
N MET A 1 -7.50 -47.62 7.74
CA MET A 1 -8.70 -47.99 6.95
C MET A 1 -8.30 -49.05 5.94
N ARG A 2 -9.14 -50.06 5.65
CA ARG A 2 -8.83 -51.03 4.58
C ARG A 2 -9.13 -50.37 3.21
N GLU A 3 -8.39 -50.75 2.17
CA GLU A 3 -8.52 -50.16 0.84
C GLU A 3 -9.96 -50.19 0.29
N LYS A 4 -10.69 -51.30 0.50
CA LYS A 4 -12.10 -51.40 0.08
C LYS A 4 -12.99 -50.35 0.74
N ASP A 5 -12.76 -50.08 2.03
CA ASP A 5 -13.54 -49.10 2.80
C ASP A 5 -13.18 -47.66 2.35
N PHE A 6 -11.92 -47.43 1.98
CA PHE A 6 -11.45 -46.15 1.42
C PHE A 6 -12.05 -45.88 0.03
N ILE A 7 -12.10 -46.90 -0.83
CA ILE A 7 -12.71 -46.80 -2.16
C ILE A 7 -14.22 -46.57 -2.02
N ALA A 8 -14.92 -47.39 -1.22
CA ALA A 8 -16.37 -47.28 -1.06
C ALA A 8 -16.82 -45.90 -0.55
N ARG A 9 -16.00 -45.25 0.29
CA ARG A 9 -16.32 -43.93 0.85
C ARG A 9 -16.11 -42.77 -0.14
N ASN A 10 -15.17 -42.90 -1.07
CA ASN A 10 -14.76 -41.81 -1.96
C ASN A 10 -15.17 -42.01 -3.42
N LYS A 11 -15.69 -43.19 -3.78
CA LYS A 11 -16.07 -43.54 -5.15
C LYS A 11 -17.06 -42.55 -5.76
N ASP A 12 -18.16 -42.25 -5.07
CA ASP A 12 -19.21 -41.36 -5.59
C ASP A 12 -18.68 -39.95 -5.88
N LYS A 13 -17.73 -39.49 -5.05
CA LYS A 13 -17.01 -38.21 -5.23
C LYS A 13 -16.09 -38.24 -6.45
N TRP A 14 -15.44 -39.37 -6.73
CA TRP A 14 -14.57 -39.52 -7.89
C TRP A 14 -15.38 -39.66 -9.19
N GLU A 15 -16.53 -40.33 -9.16
CA GLU A 15 -17.43 -40.44 -10.33
C GLU A 15 -18.03 -39.06 -10.67
N ALA A 16 -18.56 -38.32 -9.69
CA ALA A 16 -19.07 -36.96 -9.92
C ALA A 16 -18.02 -36.00 -10.50
N LEU A 17 -16.74 -36.23 -10.17
CA LEU A 17 -15.62 -35.47 -10.72
C LEU A 17 -15.34 -35.80 -12.18
N GLU A 18 -15.41 -37.09 -12.54
CA GLU A 18 -15.23 -37.52 -13.92
C GLU A 18 -16.33 -36.96 -14.81
N ASP A 19 -17.58 -36.94 -14.33
CA ASP A 19 -18.71 -36.32 -15.02
C ASP A 19 -18.48 -34.82 -15.25
N LEU A 20 -18.03 -34.08 -14.23
CA LEU A 20 -17.66 -32.66 -14.33
C LEU A 20 -16.51 -32.38 -15.32
N LEU A 21 -15.59 -33.33 -15.50
CA LEU A 21 -14.50 -33.20 -16.49
C LEU A 21 -15.00 -33.38 -17.92
N GLU A 22 -16.10 -34.12 -18.13
CA GLU A 22 -16.74 -34.27 -19.44
C GLU A 22 -17.63 -33.06 -19.81
N GLU A 23 -18.06 -32.28 -18.82
CA GLU A 23 -18.82 -31.05 -19.07
C GLU A 23 -17.98 -29.93 -19.72
N LYS A 24 -18.50 -29.40 -20.84
CA LYS A 24 -17.87 -28.30 -21.57
C LYS A 24 -17.81 -26.98 -20.76
N GLN A 25 -18.61 -26.83 -19.70
CA GLN A 25 -18.77 -25.58 -18.94
C GLN A 25 -18.53 -25.69 -17.42
N ALA A 26 -17.80 -26.69 -16.92
CA ALA A 26 -17.52 -26.81 -15.48
C ALA A 26 -16.83 -25.55 -14.87
N ASP A 27 -17.25 -25.12 -13.68
CA ASP A 27 -16.70 -23.95 -12.97
C ASP A 27 -15.22 -24.20 -12.56
N PRO A 28 -14.27 -23.31 -12.94
CA PRO A 28 -12.88 -23.41 -12.53
C PRO A 28 -12.66 -23.41 -11.00
N ALA A 29 -13.53 -22.76 -10.22
CA ALA A 29 -13.46 -22.76 -8.77
C ALA A 29 -13.82 -24.14 -8.21
N GLU A 30 -14.86 -24.75 -8.75
CA GLU A 30 -15.30 -26.11 -8.42
C GLU A 30 -14.21 -27.13 -8.78
N LEU A 31 -13.67 -27.08 -10.01
CA LEU A 31 -12.53 -27.91 -10.44
C LEU A 31 -11.29 -27.74 -9.53
N GLY A 32 -11.06 -26.54 -9.01
CA GLY A 32 -9.97 -26.25 -8.07
C GLY A 32 -10.17 -26.88 -6.69
N GLU A 33 -11.36 -26.74 -6.08
CA GLU A 33 -11.70 -27.39 -4.81
C GLU A 33 -11.62 -28.93 -4.93
N LEU A 34 -12.04 -29.44 -6.07
CA LEU A 34 -12.02 -30.86 -6.40
C LEU A 34 -10.60 -31.39 -6.64
N PHE A 35 -9.71 -30.60 -7.24
CA PHE A 35 -8.28 -30.95 -7.37
C PHE A 35 -7.60 -31.14 -6.02
N VAL A 36 -7.85 -30.25 -5.05
CA VAL A 36 -7.32 -30.35 -3.69
C VAL A 36 -7.79 -31.66 -3.05
N LYS A 37 -9.10 -31.92 -3.14
CA LYS A 37 -9.73 -33.12 -2.61
C LYS A 37 -9.19 -34.43 -3.20
N VAL A 38 -8.82 -34.48 -4.48
CA VAL A 38 -8.20 -35.67 -5.10
C VAL A 38 -6.71 -35.77 -4.79
N SER A 39 -6.03 -34.64 -4.62
CA SER A 39 -4.62 -34.61 -4.22
C SER A 39 -4.43 -35.13 -2.79
N ASP A 40 -5.37 -34.82 -1.89
CA ASP A 40 -5.40 -35.37 -0.54
C ASP A 40 -5.61 -36.89 -0.56
N ASP A 41 -6.60 -37.37 -1.32
CA ASP A 41 -6.88 -38.80 -1.48
C ASP A 41 -5.68 -39.54 -2.09
N LEU A 42 -4.99 -38.93 -3.07
CA LEU A 42 -3.78 -39.46 -3.69
C LEU A 42 -2.62 -39.54 -2.69
N SER A 43 -2.43 -38.51 -1.87
CA SER A 43 -1.36 -38.47 -0.85
C SER A 43 -1.58 -39.55 0.22
N TYR A 44 -2.84 -39.76 0.63
CA TYR A 44 -3.22 -40.88 1.50
C TYR A 44 -2.92 -42.23 0.83
N ALA A 45 -3.32 -42.42 -0.43
CA ALA A 45 -3.08 -43.65 -1.17
C ALA A 45 -1.59 -43.93 -1.43
N GLN A 46 -0.76 -42.90 -1.61
CA GLN A 46 0.70 -43.05 -1.74
C GLN A 46 1.35 -43.56 -0.45
N THR A 47 0.81 -43.15 0.70
CA THR A 47 1.33 -43.51 2.02
C THR A 47 0.88 -44.90 2.45
N PHE A 48 -0.40 -45.22 2.30
CA PHE A 48 -0.99 -46.45 2.85
C PHE A 48 -1.23 -47.56 1.80
N TYR A 49 -1.28 -47.24 0.51
CA TYR A 49 -1.63 -48.18 -0.59
C TYR A 49 -0.62 -48.14 -1.75
N ARG A 50 0.67 -48.10 -1.44
CA ARG A 50 1.79 -47.84 -2.37
C ARG A 50 1.79 -48.70 -3.66
N HIS A 51 1.40 -49.97 -3.56
CA HIS A 51 1.44 -50.95 -4.66
C HIS A 51 0.05 -51.32 -5.20
N ARG A 52 -0.96 -50.46 -5.02
CA ARG A 52 -2.35 -50.75 -5.40
C ARG A 52 -2.84 -49.90 -6.58
N SER A 53 -3.87 -50.40 -7.26
CA SER A 53 -4.48 -49.76 -8.44
C SER A 53 -5.15 -48.43 -8.12
N VAL A 54 -5.68 -48.24 -6.91
CA VAL A 54 -6.31 -46.98 -6.48
C VAL A 54 -5.34 -45.79 -6.58
N ARG A 55 -4.06 -46.00 -6.27
CA ARG A 55 -3.02 -44.96 -6.44
C ARG A 55 -2.86 -44.56 -7.91
N VAL A 56 -2.86 -45.54 -8.81
CA VAL A 56 -2.70 -45.30 -10.25
C VAL A 56 -3.92 -44.56 -10.81
N TYR A 57 -5.12 -44.96 -10.40
CA TYR A 57 -6.37 -44.30 -10.75
C TYR A 57 -6.37 -42.83 -10.32
N LEU A 58 -6.14 -42.56 -9.02
CA LEU A 58 -6.10 -41.22 -8.45
C LEU A 58 -5.02 -40.34 -9.08
N ASN A 59 -3.86 -40.90 -9.38
CA ASN A 59 -2.80 -40.16 -10.06
C ASN A 59 -3.18 -39.78 -11.49
N SER A 60 -3.88 -40.66 -12.22
CA SER A 60 -4.39 -40.35 -13.57
C SER A 60 -5.47 -39.28 -13.52
N LEU A 61 -6.35 -39.35 -12.52
CA LEU A 61 -7.46 -38.43 -12.32
C LEU A 61 -6.94 -37.03 -11.96
N ALA A 62 -5.99 -36.95 -11.01
CA ALA A 62 -5.31 -35.70 -10.67
C ALA A 62 -4.62 -35.05 -11.88
N ARG A 63 -3.99 -35.85 -12.75
CA ARG A 63 -3.35 -35.35 -13.96
C ARG A 63 -4.34 -34.79 -14.98
N LYS A 64 -5.48 -35.47 -15.20
CA LYS A 64 -6.55 -34.97 -16.08
C LYS A 64 -7.09 -33.61 -15.60
N ILE A 65 -7.32 -33.46 -14.30
CA ILE A 65 -7.79 -32.20 -13.70
C ILE A 65 -6.73 -31.10 -13.85
N PHE A 66 -5.46 -31.43 -13.58
CA PHE A 66 -4.35 -30.49 -13.75
C PHE A 66 -4.25 -29.98 -15.18
N ASP A 67 -4.36 -30.88 -16.17
CA ASP A 67 -4.33 -30.52 -17.59
C ASP A 67 -5.56 -29.67 -17.99
N ALA A 68 -6.74 -29.97 -17.46
CA ALA A 68 -7.96 -29.18 -17.68
C ALA A 68 -7.85 -27.77 -17.09
N LEU A 69 -7.36 -27.65 -15.86
CA LEU A 69 -7.09 -26.37 -15.19
C LEU A 69 -6.02 -25.56 -15.96
N TYR A 70 -4.95 -26.22 -16.42
CA TYR A 70 -3.85 -25.56 -17.13
C TYR A 70 -4.26 -25.09 -18.54
N LYS A 71 -5.00 -25.91 -19.30
CA LYS A 71 -5.54 -25.53 -20.62
C LYS A 71 -6.51 -24.36 -20.51
N ARG A 72 -7.43 -24.36 -19.53
CA ARG A 72 -8.35 -23.25 -19.29
C ARG A 72 -7.61 -21.99 -18.81
N ARG A 73 -6.51 -22.12 -18.07
CA ARG A 73 -5.61 -20.99 -17.72
C ARG A 73 -4.88 -20.41 -18.94
N LYS A 74 -4.65 -21.19 -20.01
CA LYS A 74 -4.05 -20.70 -21.28
C LYS A 74 -5.04 -19.87 -22.12
N MET A 75 -6.35 -20.14 -21.99
CA MET A 75 -7.44 -19.27 -22.49
C MET A 75 -7.44 -17.87 -21.81
N ARG A 76 -6.71 -17.70 -20.71
CA ARG A 76 -6.54 -16.43 -19.99
C ARG A 76 -5.55 -15.46 -20.66
N ARG A 77 -4.90 -15.82 -21.78
CA ARG A 77 -4.16 -14.85 -22.63
C ARG A 77 -5.09 -13.79 -23.23
N ASP A 78 -6.39 -14.08 -23.34
CA ASP A 78 -7.42 -13.08 -23.67
C ASP A 78 -7.66 -12.09 -22.54
N GLY A 79 -7.19 -12.36 -21.32
CA GLY A 79 -7.44 -11.52 -20.15
C GLY A 79 -6.83 -10.12 -20.23
N PHE A 80 -5.69 -9.95 -20.91
CA PHE A 80 -5.11 -8.63 -21.13
C PHE A 80 -5.96 -7.81 -22.11
N LEU A 81 -6.26 -8.37 -23.29
CA LEU A 81 -7.09 -7.68 -24.29
C LEU A 81 -8.50 -7.40 -23.77
N ARG A 82 -9.11 -8.37 -23.06
CA ARG A 82 -10.40 -8.21 -22.40
C ARG A 82 -10.36 -7.11 -21.33
N PHE A 83 -9.27 -7.03 -20.56
CA PHE A 83 -9.14 -5.97 -19.56
C PHE A 83 -9.21 -4.59 -20.21
N TRP A 84 -8.46 -4.35 -21.28
CA TRP A 84 -8.46 -3.05 -21.97
C TRP A 84 -9.74 -2.81 -22.79
N ALA A 85 -10.27 -3.83 -23.46
CA ALA A 85 -11.42 -3.66 -24.34
C ALA A 85 -12.76 -3.62 -23.60
N GLU A 86 -12.88 -4.29 -22.44
CA GLU A 86 -14.14 -4.46 -21.71
C GLU A 86 -14.05 -4.06 -20.24
N ASP A 87 -13.15 -4.67 -19.46
CA ASP A 87 -13.20 -4.53 -17.99
C ASP A 87 -12.90 -3.09 -17.54
N LEU A 88 -11.85 -2.46 -18.08
CA LEU A 88 -11.48 -1.09 -17.75
C LEU A 88 -12.58 -0.07 -18.17
N PRO A 89 -13.08 -0.08 -19.42
CA PRO A 89 -14.21 0.78 -19.79
C PRO A 89 -15.45 0.60 -18.90
N LEU A 90 -15.77 -0.62 -18.49
CA LEU A 90 -16.89 -0.88 -17.58
C LEU A 90 -16.64 -0.28 -16.19
N MET A 91 -15.42 -0.41 -15.64
CA MET A 91 -15.05 0.23 -14.38
C MET A 91 -15.15 1.76 -14.46
N VAL A 92 -14.74 2.36 -15.58
CA VAL A 92 -14.90 3.80 -15.84
C VAL A 92 -16.39 4.19 -15.92
N TYR A 93 -17.23 3.36 -16.54
CA TYR A 93 -18.69 3.58 -16.58
C TYR A 93 -19.33 3.53 -15.19
N GLU A 94 -18.92 2.58 -14.34
CA GLU A 94 -19.36 2.52 -12.94
C GLU A 94 -18.89 3.76 -12.15
N ALA A 95 -17.67 4.22 -12.41
CA ALA A 95 -17.08 5.43 -11.80
C ALA A 95 -17.52 6.75 -12.46
N ARG A 96 -18.48 6.75 -13.41
CA ARG A 96 -18.87 7.94 -14.20
C ARG A 96 -19.25 9.18 -13.37
N ALA A 97 -19.80 8.98 -12.17
CA ALA A 97 -20.13 10.09 -11.28
C ALA A 97 -18.85 10.76 -10.75
N ALA A 98 -17.87 9.97 -10.32
CA ALA A 98 -16.55 10.45 -9.91
C ALA A 98 -15.80 11.08 -11.10
N MET A 99 -15.91 10.50 -12.31
CA MET A 99 -15.36 11.10 -13.54
C MET A 99 -15.92 12.49 -13.82
N ARG A 100 -17.25 12.66 -13.77
CA ARG A 100 -17.87 13.98 -13.98
C ARG A 100 -17.49 14.96 -12.89
N LEU A 101 -17.46 14.53 -11.63
CA LEU A 101 -17.08 15.37 -10.51
C LEU A 101 -15.63 15.86 -10.67
N SER A 102 -14.70 14.93 -10.92
CA SER A 102 -13.28 15.22 -11.15
C SER A 102 -13.09 16.20 -12.31
N PHE A 103 -13.76 15.96 -13.45
CA PHE A 103 -13.68 16.81 -14.64
C PHE A 103 -14.19 18.24 -14.36
N TRP A 104 -15.41 18.37 -13.84
CA TRP A 104 -15.99 19.69 -13.58
C TRP A 104 -15.25 20.44 -12.48
N PHE A 105 -14.73 19.72 -11.49
CA PHE A 105 -13.89 20.30 -10.47
C PHE A 105 -12.59 20.83 -11.07
N PHE A 106 -11.90 20.06 -11.91
CA PHE A 106 -10.70 20.54 -12.61
C PHE A 106 -10.99 21.76 -13.50
N VAL A 107 -12.10 21.77 -14.25
CA VAL A 107 -12.51 22.93 -15.05
C VAL A 107 -12.76 24.14 -14.17
N PHE A 108 -13.43 23.96 -13.04
CA PHE A 108 -13.67 25.03 -12.07
C PHE A 108 -12.36 25.61 -11.52
N THR A 109 -11.39 24.77 -11.15
CA THR A 109 -10.11 25.22 -10.58
C THR A 109 -9.18 25.82 -11.63
N PHE A 110 -9.22 25.32 -12.86
CA PHE A 110 -8.62 25.98 -14.03
C PHE A 110 -9.15 27.39 -14.22
N LEU A 111 -10.47 27.58 -14.16
CA LEU A 111 -11.07 28.91 -14.27
C LEU A 111 -10.67 29.83 -13.11
N ILE A 112 -10.54 29.31 -11.89
CA ILE A 112 -9.97 30.08 -10.77
C ILE A 112 -8.59 30.60 -11.14
N GLY A 113 -7.69 29.75 -11.65
CA GLY A 113 -6.35 30.17 -12.08
C GLY A 113 -6.38 31.28 -13.14
N VAL A 114 -7.24 31.14 -14.15
CA VAL A 114 -7.41 32.16 -15.21
C VAL A 114 -7.94 33.47 -14.62
N PHE A 115 -9.03 33.44 -13.86
CA PHE A 115 -9.65 34.65 -13.32
C PHE A 115 -8.74 35.36 -12.32
N SER A 116 -8.06 34.62 -11.43
CA SER A 116 -7.11 35.21 -10.51
C SER A 116 -5.98 35.93 -11.24
N SER A 117 -5.44 35.36 -12.33
CA SER A 117 -4.43 36.02 -13.15
C SER A 117 -4.94 37.23 -13.93
N ILE A 118 -6.25 37.32 -14.23
CA ILE A 118 -6.85 38.53 -14.83
C ILE A 118 -6.86 39.70 -13.83
N TYR A 119 -7.19 39.42 -12.58
CA TYR A 119 -7.41 40.46 -11.56
C TYR A 119 -6.15 40.84 -10.78
N ASP A 120 -5.18 39.94 -10.68
CA ASP A 120 -3.92 40.15 -9.97
C ASP A 120 -2.72 39.83 -10.90
N PRO A 121 -2.01 40.87 -11.39
CA PRO A 121 -0.84 40.71 -12.25
C PRO A 121 0.31 39.92 -11.61
N ASP A 122 0.41 39.91 -10.28
CA ASP A 122 1.46 39.18 -9.55
C ASP A 122 1.06 37.72 -9.28
N PHE A 123 -0.19 37.33 -9.54
CA PHE A 123 -0.69 35.96 -9.33
C PHE A 123 0.14 34.91 -10.07
N ALA A 124 0.57 35.21 -11.29
CA ALA A 124 1.43 34.31 -12.06
C ALA A 124 2.77 34.05 -11.37
N ARG A 125 3.35 35.05 -10.69
CA ARG A 125 4.60 34.89 -9.93
C ARG A 125 4.41 34.05 -8.68
N TYR A 126 3.27 34.20 -7.99
CA TYR A 126 2.95 33.38 -6.82
C TYR A 126 2.74 31.91 -7.16
N ILE A 127 2.08 31.60 -8.28
CA ILE A 127 1.74 30.23 -8.65
C ILE A 127 2.84 29.53 -9.46
N LEU A 128 3.47 30.22 -10.42
CA LEU A 128 4.51 29.64 -11.28
C LEU A 128 5.93 29.85 -10.73
N GLY A 129 6.10 30.80 -9.81
CA GLY A 129 7.39 31.19 -9.24
C GLY A 129 8.08 32.31 -10.03
N ASP A 130 8.74 33.22 -9.31
CA ASP A 130 9.47 34.34 -9.91
C ASP A 130 10.54 33.89 -10.91
N SER A 131 11.25 32.80 -10.62
CA SER A 131 12.27 32.26 -11.52
C SER A 131 11.68 31.81 -12.85
N TYR A 132 10.51 31.14 -12.83
CA TYR A 132 9.85 30.67 -14.04
C TYR A 132 9.35 31.85 -14.88
N VAL A 133 8.71 32.82 -14.23
CA VAL A 133 8.21 34.03 -14.90
C VAL A 133 9.35 34.82 -15.52
N ALA A 134 10.42 35.12 -14.77
CA ALA A 134 11.56 35.89 -15.26
C ALA A 134 12.26 35.22 -16.45
N MET A 135 12.51 33.91 -16.37
CA MET A 135 13.05 33.12 -17.48
C MET A 135 12.13 33.16 -18.71
N THR A 136 10.81 33.04 -18.51
CA THR A 136 9.86 33.06 -19.63
C THR A 136 9.79 34.44 -20.28
N GLU A 137 9.86 35.52 -19.52
CA GLU A 137 9.95 36.88 -20.06
C GLU A 137 11.23 37.10 -20.87
N GLU A 138 12.38 36.58 -20.39
CA GLU A 138 13.64 36.63 -21.12
C GLU A 138 13.57 35.85 -22.45
N ASN A 139 12.95 34.68 -22.42
CA ASN A 139 12.68 33.86 -23.60
C ASN A 139 11.75 34.56 -24.61
N ILE A 140 10.74 35.27 -24.13
CA ILE A 140 9.87 36.09 -24.97
C ILE A 140 10.65 37.24 -25.60
N ALA A 141 11.50 37.91 -24.83
CA ALA A 141 12.34 39.00 -25.32
C ALA A 141 13.39 38.54 -26.35
N SER A 142 13.89 37.31 -26.22
CA SER A 142 14.84 36.69 -27.16
C SER A 142 14.18 36.13 -28.43
N GLY A 143 12.85 36.14 -28.51
CA GLY A 143 12.08 35.72 -29.68
C GLY A 143 11.70 34.24 -29.71
N ASP A 144 12.00 33.48 -28.65
CA ASP A 144 11.54 32.10 -28.47
C ASP A 144 10.87 31.90 -27.10
N PRO A 145 9.58 32.29 -26.95
CA PRO A 145 8.83 32.20 -25.70
C PRO A 145 8.82 30.82 -25.02
N LEU A 146 9.12 29.75 -25.75
CA LEU A 146 9.02 28.37 -25.29
C LEU A 146 10.37 27.65 -25.31
N ALA A 147 11.49 28.40 -25.34
CA ALA A 147 12.85 27.85 -25.35
C ALA A 147 13.14 26.87 -24.20
N VAL A 148 12.54 27.09 -23.01
CA VAL A 148 12.67 26.19 -21.86
C VAL A 148 12.29 24.73 -22.17
N TYR A 149 11.38 24.52 -23.14
CA TYR A 149 10.92 23.19 -23.55
C TYR A 149 11.78 22.56 -24.67
N GLN A 150 12.83 23.25 -25.14
CA GLN A 150 13.64 22.84 -26.30
C GLN A 150 15.07 22.38 -25.93
N GLU A 151 15.64 22.82 -24.80
CA GLU A 151 17.11 22.85 -24.59
C GLU A 151 17.81 21.64 -23.92
N ARG A 152 17.16 20.50 -23.57
CA ARG A 152 17.84 19.42 -22.81
C ARG A 152 17.78 18.02 -23.45
N ASP A 153 18.71 17.12 -23.11
CA ASP A 153 18.86 15.76 -23.68
C ASP A 153 17.57 14.90 -23.68
N ALA A 154 17.29 14.20 -24.79
CA ALA A 154 15.96 13.63 -25.10
C ALA A 154 15.57 12.38 -24.29
N PHE A 155 16.53 11.49 -24.01
CA PHE A 155 16.22 10.20 -23.41
C PHE A 155 16.11 10.27 -21.88
N GLY A 156 17.02 11.00 -21.21
CA GLY A 156 16.98 11.20 -19.76
C GLY A 156 15.79 12.06 -19.31
N MET A 157 15.39 13.04 -20.13
CA MET A 157 14.28 13.95 -19.85
C MET A 157 12.91 13.28 -19.97
N THR A 158 12.69 12.45 -21.00
CA THR A 158 11.42 11.70 -21.18
C THR A 158 11.11 10.84 -19.96
N ALA A 159 12.12 10.15 -19.41
CA ALA A 159 11.95 9.34 -18.21
C ALA A 159 11.67 10.20 -16.96
N GLY A 160 12.37 11.32 -16.79
CA GLY A 160 12.15 12.25 -15.68
C GLY A 160 10.75 12.86 -15.69
N ILE A 161 10.27 13.31 -16.85
CA ILE A 161 8.93 13.90 -16.99
C ILE A 161 7.85 12.83 -16.83
N ALA A 162 8.04 11.64 -17.43
CA ALA A 162 7.15 10.51 -17.23
C ALA A 162 6.99 10.15 -15.76
N LEU A 163 8.09 10.08 -15.02
CA LEU A 163 8.07 9.79 -13.59
C LEU A 163 7.40 10.90 -12.80
N ASN A 164 7.63 12.17 -13.14
CA ASN A 164 6.99 13.30 -12.46
C ASN A 164 5.47 13.34 -12.67
N ASN A 165 5.01 13.19 -13.91
CA ASN A 165 3.56 13.22 -14.19
C ASN A 165 2.86 11.98 -13.63
N LEU A 166 3.51 10.80 -13.72
CA LEU A 166 3.00 9.59 -13.09
C LEU A 166 2.97 9.72 -11.56
N TRP A 167 3.95 10.41 -10.98
CA TRP A 167 3.99 10.71 -9.55
C TRP A 167 2.80 11.57 -9.13
N VAL A 168 2.52 12.65 -9.87
CA VAL A 168 1.35 13.50 -9.64
C VAL A 168 0.05 12.71 -9.78
N ASP A 169 -0.09 11.87 -10.82
CA ASP A 169 -1.24 11.00 -10.99
C ASP A 169 -1.45 10.04 -9.80
N LEU A 170 -0.38 9.39 -9.35
CA LEU A 170 -0.41 8.50 -8.20
C LEU A 170 -0.77 9.26 -6.92
N LEU A 171 -0.27 10.49 -6.76
CA LEU A 171 -0.60 11.33 -5.63
C LEU A 171 -2.08 11.71 -5.63
N ILE A 172 -2.62 12.15 -6.77
CA ILE A 172 -4.05 12.45 -6.93
C ILE A 172 -4.87 11.20 -6.56
N PHE A 173 -4.46 10.02 -7.02
CA PHE A 173 -5.15 8.77 -6.73
C PHE A 173 -5.10 8.38 -5.24
N PHE A 174 -3.90 8.27 -4.65
CA PHE A 174 -3.70 7.78 -3.28
C PHE A 174 -4.22 8.74 -2.21
N SER A 175 -4.13 10.05 -2.45
CA SER A 175 -4.74 11.05 -1.56
C SER A 175 -6.27 10.90 -1.45
N GLY A 176 -6.90 10.18 -2.39
CA GLY A 176 -8.30 9.78 -2.32
C GLY A 176 -8.66 8.89 -1.11
N ILE A 177 -7.69 8.26 -0.45
CA ILE A 177 -7.90 7.50 0.81
C ILE A 177 -8.54 8.39 1.88
N PHE A 178 -8.24 9.69 1.88
CA PHE A 178 -8.87 10.69 2.74
C PHE A 178 -10.25 11.10 2.23
N ALA A 179 -11.12 10.09 2.05
CA ALA A 179 -12.51 10.24 1.65
C ALA A 179 -12.74 10.98 0.33
N GLY A 180 -11.76 10.95 -0.58
CA GLY A 180 -11.77 11.63 -1.88
C GLY A 180 -11.41 13.12 -1.82
N ILE A 181 -11.35 13.73 -0.63
CA ILE A 181 -11.01 15.15 -0.46
C ILE A 181 -9.58 15.40 -0.90
N GLY A 182 -8.66 14.50 -0.56
CA GLY A 182 -7.25 14.65 -0.94
C GLY A 182 -7.05 14.71 -2.46
N SER A 183 -7.76 13.89 -3.23
CA SER A 183 -7.72 13.93 -4.71
C SER A 183 -8.18 15.27 -5.26
N LEU A 184 -9.25 15.83 -4.71
CA LEU A 184 -9.74 17.15 -5.11
C LEU A 184 -8.74 18.26 -4.74
N ALA A 185 -8.11 18.15 -3.58
CA ALA A 185 -7.15 19.15 -3.11
C ALA A 185 -5.92 19.21 -4.06
N VAL A 186 -5.39 18.06 -4.49
CA VAL A 186 -4.29 18.03 -5.48
C VAL A 186 -4.75 18.52 -6.86
N LEU A 187 -5.97 18.17 -7.30
CA LEU A 187 -6.55 18.69 -8.54
C LEU A 187 -6.81 20.21 -8.51
N LEU A 188 -7.08 20.77 -7.33
CA LEU A 188 -7.28 22.21 -7.15
C LEU A 188 -6.00 22.97 -7.50
N SER A 189 -4.88 22.57 -6.90
CA SER A 189 -3.57 23.18 -7.17
C SER A 189 -3.15 23.01 -8.63
N ASN A 190 -3.27 21.80 -9.18
CA ASN A 190 -2.93 21.54 -10.59
C ASN A 190 -3.82 22.34 -11.56
N GLY A 191 -5.13 22.40 -11.31
CA GLY A 191 -6.04 23.18 -12.15
C GLY A 191 -5.70 24.67 -12.12
N ILE A 192 -5.51 25.26 -10.93
CA ILE A 192 -5.11 26.67 -10.78
C ILE A 192 -3.81 26.94 -11.54
N MET A 193 -2.79 26.10 -11.35
CA MET A 193 -1.50 26.22 -12.02
C MET A 193 -1.65 26.26 -13.54
N VAL A 194 -2.39 25.31 -14.11
CA VAL A 194 -2.59 25.21 -15.57
C VAL A 194 -3.42 26.40 -16.11
N GLY A 195 -4.41 26.86 -15.35
CA GLY A 195 -5.21 28.05 -15.68
C GLY A 195 -4.36 29.32 -15.73
N THR A 196 -3.58 29.55 -14.69
CA THR A 196 -2.64 30.68 -14.59
C THR A 196 -1.60 30.65 -15.69
N PHE A 197 -1.01 29.47 -15.93
CA PHE A 197 -0.06 29.26 -17.02
C PHE A 197 -0.64 29.57 -18.39
N GLN A 198 -1.85 29.09 -18.69
CA GLN A 198 -2.49 29.34 -19.98
C GLN A 198 -2.82 30.82 -20.16
N TYR A 199 -3.30 31.50 -19.11
CA TYR A 199 -3.60 32.93 -19.15
C TYR A 199 -2.35 33.80 -19.29
N PHE A 200 -1.25 33.43 -18.64
CA PHE A 200 0.04 34.14 -18.73
C PHE A 200 0.47 34.38 -20.20
N PHE A 201 0.34 33.35 -21.06
CA PHE A 201 0.62 33.50 -22.50
C PHE A 201 -0.48 34.21 -23.29
N ILE A 202 -1.74 34.14 -22.85
CA ILE A 202 -2.85 34.89 -23.47
C ILE A 202 -2.61 36.40 -23.33
N GLU A 203 -2.26 36.85 -22.13
CA GLU A 203 -1.98 38.26 -21.82
C GLU A 203 -0.85 38.84 -22.69
N ARG A 204 0.12 38.01 -23.07
CA ARG A 204 1.28 38.39 -23.91
C ARG A 204 1.02 38.24 -25.42
N GLY A 205 -0.20 37.92 -25.83
CA GLY A 205 -0.55 37.73 -27.25
C GLY A 205 0.00 36.43 -27.87
N LEU A 206 0.42 35.47 -27.04
CA LEU A 206 1.09 34.23 -27.46
C LEU A 206 0.20 32.97 -27.39
N PHE A 207 -1.12 33.16 -27.29
CA PHE A 207 -2.09 32.07 -27.13
C PHE A 207 -1.91 30.94 -28.13
N TRP A 208 -1.79 31.24 -29.43
CA TRP A 208 -1.75 30.18 -30.44
C TRP A 208 -0.46 29.36 -30.39
N GLN A 209 0.66 30.02 -30.09
CA GLN A 209 1.97 29.36 -29.98
C GLN A 209 2.03 28.49 -28.72
N SER A 210 1.54 29.01 -27.58
CA SER A 210 1.47 28.27 -26.33
C SER A 210 0.49 27.09 -26.49
N PHE A 211 -0.70 27.33 -27.01
CA PHE A 211 -1.73 26.30 -27.20
C PHE A 211 -1.22 25.11 -28.00
N LEU A 212 -0.62 25.35 -29.17
CA LEU A 212 -0.16 24.29 -30.07
C LEU A 212 1.04 23.50 -29.56
N THR A 213 1.81 24.06 -28.63
CA THR A 213 3.02 23.43 -28.10
C THR A 213 2.71 22.65 -26.83
N ILE A 214 1.94 23.25 -25.93
CA ILE A 214 1.60 22.67 -24.62
C ILE A 214 0.57 21.56 -24.77
N TRP A 215 -0.54 21.81 -25.48
CA TRP A 215 -1.64 20.85 -25.54
C TRP A 215 -1.33 19.61 -26.37
N LEU A 216 -0.17 19.58 -27.05
CA LEU A 216 0.31 18.39 -27.78
C LEU A 216 0.44 17.18 -26.85
N HIS A 217 1.08 17.37 -25.70
CA HIS A 217 1.19 16.38 -24.62
C HIS A 217 0.19 16.67 -23.49
N GLY A 218 -0.04 17.95 -23.18
CA GLY A 218 -0.94 18.40 -22.11
C GLY A 218 -2.38 17.88 -22.23
N THR A 219 -2.87 17.58 -23.44
CA THR A 219 -4.19 16.94 -23.60
C THR A 219 -4.26 15.58 -22.89
N LEU A 220 -3.20 14.77 -22.98
CA LEU A 220 -3.13 13.45 -22.35
C LEU A 220 -2.84 13.56 -20.85
N GLU A 221 -2.01 14.53 -20.44
CA GLU A 221 -1.66 14.76 -19.02
C GLU A 221 -2.85 15.26 -18.22
N MET A 222 -3.57 16.27 -18.73
CA MET A 222 -4.75 16.80 -18.07
C MET A 222 -5.86 15.74 -18.01
N ALA A 223 -5.99 14.92 -19.05
CA ALA A 223 -6.87 13.75 -19.00
C ALA A 223 -6.43 12.75 -17.93
N GLY A 224 -5.13 12.43 -17.86
CA GLY A 224 -4.53 11.58 -16.82
C GLY A 224 -4.88 12.06 -15.42
N ALA A 225 -4.60 13.33 -15.12
CA ALA A 225 -4.89 13.93 -13.81
C ALA A 225 -6.38 13.84 -13.45
N VAL A 226 -7.28 14.15 -14.39
CA VAL A 226 -8.73 14.06 -14.17
C VAL A 226 -9.18 12.61 -13.94
N ILE A 227 -8.65 11.64 -14.68
CA ILE A 227 -8.96 10.21 -14.51
C ILE A 227 -8.40 9.69 -13.17
N SER A 228 -7.18 10.08 -12.81
CA SER A 228 -6.56 9.81 -11.50
C SER A 228 -7.42 10.35 -10.36
N GLY A 229 -7.95 11.56 -10.51
CA GLY A 229 -8.88 12.18 -9.56
C GLY A 229 -10.17 11.40 -9.42
N ALA A 230 -10.73 10.91 -10.53
CA ALA A 230 -11.91 10.07 -10.51
C ALA A 230 -11.65 8.71 -9.87
N ALA A 231 -10.48 8.12 -10.10
CA ALA A 231 -10.05 6.87 -9.46
C ALA A 231 -9.90 7.04 -7.94
N GLY A 232 -9.29 8.15 -7.49
CA GLY A 232 -9.11 8.47 -6.07
C GLY A 232 -10.45 8.77 -5.38
N LEU A 233 -11.32 9.56 -6.02
CA LEU A 233 -12.70 9.79 -5.58
C LEU A 233 -13.48 8.47 -5.49
N THR A 234 -13.36 7.59 -6.48
CA THR A 234 -14.04 6.28 -6.47
C THR A 234 -13.62 5.45 -5.26
N MET A 235 -12.32 5.40 -4.96
CA MET A 235 -11.80 4.71 -3.78
C MET A 235 -12.31 5.35 -2.47
N GLY A 236 -12.19 6.67 -2.33
CA GLY A 236 -12.56 7.39 -1.11
C GLY A 236 -14.06 7.39 -0.80
N LEU A 237 -14.90 7.59 -1.83
CA LEU A 237 -16.36 7.58 -1.68
C LEU A 237 -16.89 6.21 -1.24
N GLY A 238 -16.20 5.12 -1.60
CA GLY A 238 -16.53 3.78 -1.12
C GLY A 238 -16.47 3.64 0.41
N LEU A 239 -15.62 4.41 1.08
CA LEU A 239 -15.54 4.44 2.54
C LEU A 239 -16.71 5.23 3.16
N LEU A 240 -17.09 6.35 2.54
CA LEU A 240 -18.14 7.25 3.02
C LEU A 240 -19.54 6.71 2.78
N PHE A 241 -19.78 6.10 1.62
CA PHE A 241 -21.10 5.67 1.15
C PHE A 241 -21.13 4.16 0.90
N PRO A 242 -21.10 3.33 1.96
CA PRO A 242 -20.96 1.88 1.82
C PRO A 242 -22.24 1.17 1.35
N GLY A 243 -23.37 1.88 1.27
CA GLY A 243 -24.67 1.29 0.93
C GLY A 243 -25.05 0.18 1.92
N THR A 244 -25.30 -1.02 1.41
CA THR A 244 -25.64 -2.21 2.20
C THR A 244 -24.41 -2.98 2.70
N LEU A 245 -23.20 -2.58 2.31
CA LEU A 245 -21.96 -3.25 2.70
C LEU A 245 -21.42 -2.70 4.02
N SER A 246 -20.55 -3.48 4.68
CA SER A 246 -19.69 -2.88 5.70
C SER A 246 -18.70 -1.90 5.05
N ARG A 247 -18.29 -0.86 5.78
CA ARG A 247 -17.33 0.15 5.29
C ARG A 247 -16.06 -0.47 4.69
N MET A 248 -15.53 -1.52 5.34
CA MET A 248 -14.32 -2.21 4.87
C MET A 248 -14.57 -3.02 3.58
N GLN A 249 -15.72 -3.69 3.46
CA GLN A 249 -16.07 -4.39 2.22
C GLN A 249 -16.27 -3.41 1.06
N SER A 250 -17.00 -2.32 1.30
CA SER A 250 -17.20 -1.26 0.30
C SER A 250 -15.89 -0.61 -0.11
N PHE A 251 -15.01 -0.29 0.85
CA PHE A 251 -13.68 0.25 0.59
C PHE A 251 -12.85 -0.71 -0.26
N ARG A 252 -12.79 -2.01 0.05
CA ARG A 252 -12.03 -2.99 -0.75
C ARG A 252 -12.52 -3.06 -2.19
N LEU A 253 -13.84 -3.09 -2.40
CA LEU A 253 -14.43 -3.13 -3.74
C LEU A 253 -14.10 -1.84 -4.53
N SER A 254 -14.27 -0.69 -3.88
CA SER A 254 -14.08 0.62 -4.49
C SER A 254 -12.60 0.94 -4.74
N ALA A 255 -11.71 0.54 -3.83
CA ALA A 255 -10.26 0.64 -4.00
C ALA A 255 -9.77 -0.25 -5.15
N ARG A 256 -10.28 -1.49 -5.26
CA ARG A 256 -9.97 -2.36 -6.41
C ARG A 256 -10.37 -1.71 -7.73
N ARG A 257 -11.58 -1.14 -7.80
CA ARG A 257 -12.05 -0.38 -8.98
C ARG A 257 -11.14 0.81 -9.27
N GLY A 258 -10.79 1.60 -8.26
CA GLY A 258 -9.87 2.74 -8.38
C GLY A 258 -8.49 2.33 -8.93
N ILE A 259 -7.89 1.27 -8.39
CA ILE A 259 -6.61 0.72 -8.88
C ILE A 259 -6.73 0.27 -10.35
N GLN A 260 -7.84 -0.36 -10.73
CA GLN A 260 -8.06 -0.77 -12.10
C GLN A 260 -8.15 0.42 -13.06
N ILE A 261 -8.84 1.49 -12.67
CA ILE A 261 -8.88 2.75 -13.44
C ILE A 261 -7.48 3.34 -13.54
N MET A 262 -6.72 3.37 -12.44
CA MET A 262 -5.35 3.88 -12.40
C MET A 262 -4.41 3.09 -13.33
N MET A 263 -4.57 1.78 -13.47
CA MET A 263 -3.81 0.99 -14.45
C MET A 263 -4.01 1.49 -15.89
N GLY A 264 -5.18 2.09 -16.20
CA GLY A 264 -5.44 2.74 -17.48
C GLY A 264 -4.72 4.08 -17.67
N VAL A 265 -4.46 4.80 -16.57
CA VAL A 265 -3.76 6.09 -16.58
C VAL A 265 -2.28 5.92 -16.84
N VAL A 266 -1.63 4.90 -16.26
CA VAL A 266 -0.18 4.68 -16.42
C VAL A 266 0.30 4.75 -17.88
N PRO A 267 -0.24 3.95 -18.83
CA PRO A 267 0.19 4.06 -20.22
C PRO A 267 -0.21 5.39 -20.88
N LEU A 268 -1.31 6.03 -20.45
CA LEU A 268 -1.71 7.35 -20.96
C LEU A 268 -0.63 8.39 -20.65
N THR A 269 -0.16 8.41 -19.40
CA THR A 269 0.88 9.34 -18.92
C THR A 269 2.25 9.02 -19.55
N LEU A 270 2.58 7.75 -19.74
CA LEU A 270 3.79 7.35 -20.47
C LEU A 270 3.75 7.79 -21.93
N ILE A 271 2.61 7.68 -22.60
CA ILE A 271 2.44 8.19 -23.97
C ILE A 271 2.56 9.72 -23.97
N ALA A 272 1.98 10.42 -23.00
CA ALA A 272 2.10 11.88 -22.88
C ALA A 272 3.57 12.33 -22.77
N ALA A 273 4.33 11.73 -21.86
CA ALA A 273 5.74 12.03 -21.68
C ALA A 273 6.58 11.66 -22.92
N PHE A 274 6.23 10.58 -23.62
CA PHE A 274 6.86 10.25 -24.90
C PHE A 274 6.55 11.31 -25.97
N VAL A 275 5.31 11.79 -26.04
CA VAL A 275 4.93 12.89 -26.93
C VAL A 275 5.71 14.15 -26.57
N GLU A 276 5.86 14.46 -25.29
CA GLU A 276 6.60 15.64 -24.85
C GLU A 276 8.10 15.55 -25.19
N GLY A 277 8.73 14.45 -24.80
CA GLY A 277 10.15 14.24 -24.99
C GLY A 277 10.60 14.21 -26.45
N PHE A 278 9.73 13.79 -27.38
CA PHE A 278 10.05 13.67 -28.80
C PHE A 278 9.38 14.71 -29.68
N PHE A 279 8.08 14.98 -29.51
CA PHE A 279 7.31 15.81 -30.45
C PHE A 279 7.26 17.30 -30.07
N SER A 280 7.29 17.66 -28.78
CA SER A 280 7.25 19.07 -28.34
C SER A 280 8.47 19.88 -28.79
N ARG A 281 9.57 19.21 -29.16
CA ARG A 281 10.80 19.83 -29.69
C ARG A 281 10.67 20.28 -31.14
N TYR A 282 9.76 19.69 -31.91
CA TYR A 282 9.53 20.06 -33.30
C TYR A 282 8.57 21.26 -33.39
N THR A 283 8.90 22.36 -32.71
CA THR A 283 8.13 23.61 -32.72
C THR A 283 8.00 24.23 -34.13
N HIS A 284 8.92 23.88 -35.03
CA HIS A 284 8.88 24.24 -36.46
C HIS A 284 7.89 23.42 -37.30
N ALA A 285 7.28 22.36 -36.75
CA ALA A 285 6.26 21.60 -37.46
C ALA A 285 5.08 22.53 -37.84
N PRO A 286 4.52 22.38 -39.04
CA PRO A 286 3.35 23.16 -39.45
C PRO A 286 2.22 23.10 -38.42
N TRP A 287 1.59 24.25 -38.14
CA TRP A 287 0.57 24.38 -37.10
C TRP A 287 -0.59 23.39 -37.26
N PHE A 288 -0.96 23.04 -38.50
CA PHE A 288 -2.06 22.11 -38.79
C PHE A 288 -1.72 20.67 -38.39
N LEU A 289 -0.45 20.25 -38.45
CA LEU A 289 -0.04 18.91 -37.99
C LEU A 289 -0.09 18.82 -36.47
N ARG A 290 0.37 19.86 -35.78
CA ARG A 290 0.28 19.95 -34.31
C ARG A 290 -1.17 19.95 -33.85
N LEU A 291 -2.02 20.76 -34.49
CA LEU A 291 -3.45 20.80 -34.19
C LEU A 291 -4.13 19.45 -34.46
N PHE A 292 -3.83 18.80 -35.59
CA PHE A 292 -4.34 17.47 -35.90
C PHE A 292 -3.96 16.45 -34.81
N PHE A 293 -2.72 16.47 -34.33
CA PHE A 293 -2.27 15.57 -33.27
C PHE A 293 -2.97 15.85 -31.93
N ILE A 294 -3.15 17.13 -31.56
CA ILE A 294 -3.94 17.52 -30.38
C ILE A 294 -5.35 16.96 -30.47
N LEU A 295 -6.01 17.12 -31.62
CA LEU A 295 -7.37 16.61 -31.85
C LEU A 295 -7.42 15.08 -31.87
N LEU A 296 -6.37 14.41 -32.35
CA LEU A 296 -6.24 12.95 -32.31
C LEU A 296 -6.18 12.45 -30.86
N CYS A 297 -5.31 13.06 -30.04
CA CYS A 297 -5.19 12.74 -28.61
C CYS A 297 -6.50 12.98 -27.86
N LEU A 298 -7.14 14.15 -28.09
CA LEU A 298 -8.42 14.49 -27.49
C LEU A 298 -9.51 13.51 -27.93
N GLY A 299 -9.56 13.18 -29.22
CA GLY A 299 -10.49 12.21 -29.79
C GLY A 299 -10.31 10.81 -29.19
N PHE A 300 -9.07 10.37 -28.98
CA PHE A 300 -8.75 9.12 -28.29
C PHE A 300 -9.26 9.13 -26.85
N VAL A 301 -8.98 10.17 -26.07
CA VAL A 301 -9.45 10.28 -24.67
C VAL A 301 -10.97 10.25 -24.60
N ILE A 302 -11.67 11.04 -25.43
CA ILE A 302 -13.13 11.06 -25.48
C ILE A 302 -13.67 9.70 -25.90
N TRP A 303 -13.09 9.08 -26.93
CA TRP A 303 -13.53 7.78 -27.40
C TRP A 303 -13.37 6.70 -26.31
N TYR A 304 -12.21 6.64 -25.66
CA TYR A 304 -11.85 5.55 -24.75
C TYR A 304 -12.40 5.72 -23.33
N TYR A 305 -12.41 6.94 -22.78
CA TYR A 305 -12.85 7.20 -21.39
C TYR A 305 -14.27 7.75 -21.27
N VAL A 306 -14.92 8.11 -22.39
CA VAL A 306 -16.32 8.59 -22.38
C VAL A 306 -17.21 7.71 -23.23
N TYR A 307 -16.96 7.60 -24.53
CA TYR A 307 -17.86 6.91 -25.44
C TYR A 307 -17.90 5.39 -25.25
N LEU A 308 -16.75 4.72 -25.24
CA LEU A 308 -16.63 3.26 -25.09
C LEU A 308 -17.23 2.75 -23.75
N PRO A 309 -16.96 3.38 -22.59
CA PRO A 309 -17.61 3.07 -21.32
C PRO A 309 -19.13 3.16 -21.38
N VAL A 310 -19.66 4.25 -21.96
CA VAL A 310 -21.12 4.45 -22.09
C VAL A 310 -21.74 3.41 -23.02
N LYS A 311 -21.08 3.08 -24.13
CA LYS A 311 -21.55 2.05 -25.07
C LYS A 311 -21.63 0.68 -24.40
N LEU A 312 -20.56 0.26 -23.72
CA LEU A 312 -20.49 -1.05 -23.07
C LEU A 312 -21.40 -1.14 -21.84
N GLY A 313 -21.39 -0.11 -20.99
CA GLY A 313 -22.17 -0.07 -19.75
C GLY A 313 -23.68 0.05 -19.94
N ARG A 314 -24.15 0.50 -21.12
CA ARG A 314 -25.57 0.43 -21.50
C ARG A 314 -25.98 -0.91 -22.09
N SER A 315 -25.02 -1.66 -22.65
CA SER A 315 -25.27 -2.94 -23.32
C SER A 315 -25.23 -4.15 -22.38
N LYS A 316 -24.54 -4.03 -21.24
CA LYS A 316 -24.46 -5.09 -20.23
C LYS A 316 -25.42 -4.78 -19.08
N GLU A 317 -26.19 -5.78 -18.65
CA GLU A 317 -26.89 -5.69 -17.37
C GLU A 317 -25.85 -5.51 -16.25
N PRO A 318 -26.15 -4.72 -15.21
CA PRO A 318 -25.24 -4.59 -14.09
C PRO A 318 -25.04 -5.98 -13.46
N GLU A 319 -23.86 -6.57 -13.65
CA GLU A 319 -23.46 -7.75 -12.90
C GLU A 319 -23.51 -7.37 -11.42
N VAL A 320 -24.49 -7.91 -10.69
CA VAL A 320 -24.49 -7.82 -9.23
C VAL A 320 -23.19 -8.50 -8.79
N PRO A 321 -22.25 -7.80 -8.14
CA PRO A 321 -21.03 -8.44 -7.67
C PRO A 321 -21.43 -9.67 -6.87
N GLU A 322 -20.96 -10.87 -7.25
CA GLU A 322 -21.20 -12.09 -6.49
C GLU A 322 -20.60 -11.90 -5.08
N PHE A 323 -21.41 -11.39 -4.15
CA PHE A 323 -21.01 -11.07 -2.78
C PHE A 323 -20.52 -12.31 -2.01
N ASN A 324 -20.85 -13.50 -2.50
CA ASN A 324 -20.50 -14.79 -1.92
C ASN A 324 -19.02 -15.21 -2.09
N ARG A 325 -18.19 -14.49 -2.87
CA ARG A 325 -16.78 -14.88 -3.09
C ARG A 325 -15.75 -14.24 -2.17
N LEU A 326 -16.11 -13.23 -1.36
CA LEU A 326 -15.32 -12.91 -0.18
C LEU A 326 -15.72 -13.87 0.95
N LYS A 327 -15.63 -15.19 0.70
CA LYS A 327 -15.49 -16.13 1.82
C LYS A 327 -14.34 -15.57 2.63
N ASP A 328 -14.59 -15.26 3.89
CA ASP A 328 -13.51 -15.04 4.81
C ASP A 328 -12.69 -16.32 4.80
N PHE A 329 -11.56 -16.29 4.09
CA PHE A 329 -10.50 -17.25 4.26
C PHE A 329 -9.94 -17.05 5.67
N SER A 330 -10.76 -17.35 6.69
CA SER A 330 -10.29 -17.64 8.02
C SER A 330 -9.68 -19.03 7.90
N MET A 331 -8.42 -19.10 7.44
CA MET A 331 -7.65 -20.31 7.69
C MET A 331 -7.60 -20.47 9.21
N PRO A 332 -8.18 -21.55 9.77
CA PRO A 332 -8.12 -21.76 11.21
C PRO A 332 -6.64 -21.88 11.57
N ILE A 333 -6.20 -21.06 12.52
CA ILE A 333 -4.83 -21.13 13.03
C ILE A 333 -4.73 -22.44 13.80
N GLN A 334 -4.02 -23.43 13.23
CA GLN A 334 -3.71 -24.67 13.92
C GLN A 334 -2.47 -24.46 14.77
N TYR A 335 -2.63 -24.61 16.08
CA TYR A 335 -1.57 -24.44 17.07
C TYR A 335 -0.93 -25.77 17.50
N THR A 336 -1.37 -26.89 16.92
CA THR A 336 -1.10 -28.26 17.39
C THR A 336 -0.20 -29.09 16.46
N GLU A 337 0.41 -28.46 15.46
CA GLU A 337 1.26 -29.13 14.49
C GLU A 337 2.51 -28.31 14.21
N LEU A 338 3.59 -29.02 13.84
CA LEU A 338 4.85 -28.38 13.47
C LEU A 338 4.67 -27.54 12.20
N ARG A 339 4.75 -26.21 12.34
CA ARG A 339 4.58 -25.28 11.23
C ARG A 339 5.92 -24.92 10.60
N SER A 340 5.96 -24.88 9.26
CA SER A 340 7.06 -24.24 8.53
C SER A 340 7.09 -22.72 8.80
N GLY A 341 8.24 -22.07 8.59
CA GLY A 341 8.35 -20.61 8.76
C GLY A 341 7.35 -19.83 7.87
N GLY A 342 7.05 -20.32 6.67
CA GLY A 342 6.09 -19.70 5.76
C GLY A 342 4.63 -19.84 6.23
N THR A 343 4.29 -20.96 6.87
CA THR A 343 2.96 -21.13 7.49
C THR A 343 2.81 -20.30 8.76
N LEU A 344 3.85 -20.19 9.60
CA LEU A 344 3.86 -19.31 10.78
C LEU A 344 3.67 -17.85 10.38
N PHE A 345 4.31 -17.44 9.28
CA PHE A 345 4.16 -16.12 8.71
C PHE A 345 2.69 -15.80 8.37
N VAL A 346 2.00 -16.72 7.69
CA VAL A 346 0.57 -16.55 7.34
C VAL A 346 -0.32 -16.58 8.58
N ASP A 347 -0.04 -17.49 9.52
CA ASP A 347 -0.76 -17.59 10.80
C ASP A 347 -0.64 -16.30 11.63
N SER A 348 0.47 -15.57 11.50
CA SER A 348 0.68 -14.28 12.19
C SER A 348 -0.29 -13.20 11.67
N PHE A 349 -0.51 -13.14 10.36
CA PHE A 349 -1.51 -12.23 9.77
C PHE A 349 -2.95 -12.66 10.11
N ALA A 350 -3.23 -13.96 10.15
CA ALA A 350 -4.53 -14.46 10.59
C ALA A 350 -4.82 -14.09 12.05
N PHE A 351 -3.81 -14.20 12.92
CA PHE A 351 -3.90 -13.77 14.32
C PHE A 351 -4.14 -12.26 14.44
N PHE A 352 -3.35 -11.47 13.70
CA PHE A 352 -3.47 -10.02 13.69
C PHE A 352 -4.88 -9.60 13.26
N ARG A 353 -5.42 -10.25 12.22
CA ARG A 353 -6.79 -10.03 11.73
C ARG A 353 -7.84 -10.36 12.81
N LYS A 354 -7.70 -11.49 13.50
CA LYS A 354 -8.62 -11.93 14.56
C LYS A 354 -8.69 -10.94 15.72
N HIS A 355 -7.56 -10.36 16.11
CA HIS A 355 -7.44 -9.44 17.25
C HIS A 355 -7.28 -7.96 16.83
N ALA A 356 -7.63 -7.63 15.58
CA ALA A 356 -7.29 -6.36 14.93
C ALA A 356 -7.72 -5.12 15.74
N SER A 357 -8.94 -5.12 16.29
CA SER A 357 -9.47 -3.96 17.04
C SER A 357 -8.65 -3.66 18.30
N GLY A 358 -8.22 -4.69 19.02
CA GLY A 358 -7.39 -4.56 20.22
C GLY A 358 -5.97 -4.11 19.88
N ILE A 359 -5.39 -4.70 18.84
CA ILE A 359 -4.01 -4.40 18.41
C ILE A 359 -3.93 -2.97 17.87
N TRP A 360 -4.81 -2.58 16.93
CA TRP A 360 -4.81 -1.24 16.37
C TRP A 360 -5.07 -0.17 17.42
N ARG A 361 -5.99 -0.39 18.36
CA ARG A 361 -6.20 0.55 19.47
C ARG A 361 -4.91 0.80 20.24
N ASN A 362 -4.15 -0.25 20.55
CA ASN A 362 -2.90 -0.12 21.29
C ASN A 362 -1.82 0.59 20.45
N ILE A 363 -1.68 0.24 19.17
CA ILE A 363 -0.76 0.93 18.24
C ILE A 363 -1.09 2.43 18.18
N PHE A 364 -2.35 2.79 17.96
CA PHE A 364 -2.77 4.20 17.89
C PHE A 364 -2.54 4.94 19.22
N THR A 365 -2.81 4.30 20.36
CA THR A 365 -2.54 4.91 21.67
C THR A 365 -1.07 5.31 21.79
N TRP A 366 -0.12 4.42 21.48
CA TRP A 366 1.31 4.73 21.60
C TRP A 366 1.82 5.67 20.51
N THR A 367 1.23 5.60 19.31
CA THR A 367 1.51 6.53 18.22
C THR A 367 1.11 7.96 18.57
N VAL A 368 0.05 8.16 19.35
CA VAL A 368 -0.38 9.51 19.77
C VAL A 368 0.36 9.97 21.02
N LEU A 369 0.55 9.09 22.01
CA LEU A 369 1.19 9.45 23.28
C LEU A 369 2.65 9.85 23.11
N GLY A 370 3.40 9.22 22.20
CA GLY A 370 4.81 9.53 21.95
C GLY A 370 5.02 10.99 21.50
N PRO A 371 4.48 11.40 20.34
CA PRO A 371 4.45 12.78 19.87
C PRO A 371 3.94 13.77 20.91
N ALA A 372 2.82 13.46 21.60
CA ALA A 372 2.25 14.35 22.60
C ALA A 372 3.19 14.58 23.80
N PHE A 373 3.90 13.54 24.24
CA PHE A 373 4.92 13.68 25.28
C PHE A 373 6.05 14.60 24.85
N PHE A 374 6.57 14.43 23.63
CA PHE A 374 7.65 15.27 23.12
C PHE A 374 7.24 16.72 22.89
N ILE A 375 6.05 16.97 22.36
CA ILE A 375 5.47 18.31 22.27
C ILE A 375 5.40 18.93 23.67
N GLY A 376 4.92 18.19 24.67
CA GLY A 376 4.86 18.65 26.06
C GLY A 376 6.23 18.99 26.65
N VAL A 377 7.23 18.11 26.48
CA VAL A 377 8.61 18.37 26.90
C VAL A 377 9.16 19.60 26.20
N ASN A 378 8.90 19.75 24.91
CA ASN A 378 9.37 20.88 24.12
C ASN A 378 8.81 22.22 24.62
N VAL A 379 7.51 22.27 24.86
CA VAL A 379 6.83 23.43 25.46
C VAL A 379 7.47 23.83 26.79
N VAL A 380 7.80 22.85 27.64
CA VAL A 380 8.47 23.12 28.93
C VAL A 380 9.89 23.65 28.72
N VAL A 381 10.65 23.10 27.77
CA VAL A 381 12.01 23.56 27.45
C VAL A 381 12.01 24.99 26.93
N LEU A 382 11.15 25.31 25.95
CA LEU A 382 10.99 26.65 25.39
C LEU A 382 10.58 27.66 26.47
N TRP A 383 9.66 27.26 27.35
CA TRP A 383 9.23 28.09 28.46
C TRP A 383 10.38 28.40 29.43
N TYR A 384 11.25 27.42 29.71
CA TYR A 384 12.40 27.61 30.59
C TYR A 384 13.55 28.39 29.94
N SER A 385 13.76 28.23 28.63
CA SER A 385 14.79 28.98 27.88
C SER A 385 14.38 30.43 27.59
N GLY A 386 13.12 30.80 27.87
CA GLY A 386 12.59 32.14 27.57
C GLY A 386 12.31 32.36 26.08
N GLU A 387 12.26 31.28 25.29
CA GLU A 387 11.92 31.32 23.88
C GLU A 387 10.40 31.45 23.65
N SER A 388 10.02 31.92 22.47
CA SER A 388 8.61 32.09 22.12
C SER A 388 7.89 30.73 22.02
N LEU A 389 6.66 30.65 22.52
CA LEU A 389 5.77 29.48 22.39
C LEU A 389 4.89 29.60 21.13
N SER A 390 5.54 29.78 19.99
CA SER A 390 4.88 29.80 18.68
C SER A 390 4.67 28.37 18.15
N ALA A 391 3.75 28.20 17.19
CA ALA A 391 3.55 26.89 16.57
C ALA A 391 4.81 26.39 15.85
N THR A 392 5.55 27.29 15.20
CA THR A 392 6.83 26.97 14.56
C THR A 392 7.85 26.49 15.58
N SER A 393 8.10 27.26 16.66
CA SER A 393 9.08 26.88 17.68
C SER A 393 8.75 25.57 18.42
N ILE A 394 7.46 25.31 18.68
CA ILE A 394 7.02 24.05 19.29
C ILE A 394 7.25 22.85 18.35
N LEU A 395 7.08 23.06 17.03
CA LEU A 395 7.21 22.00 16.03
C LEU A 395 8.67 21.80 15.56
N ASP A 396 9.50 22.84 15.59
CA ASP A 396 10.92 22.85 15.15
C ASP A 396 11.77 21.91 16.02
N ASN A 397 11.68 22.05 17.35
CA ASN A 397 12.56 21.35 18.29
C ASN A 397 12.06 19.94 18.69
N GLY A 398 10.82 19.58 18.34
CA GLY A 398 10.23 18.29 18.73
C GLY A 398 10.59 17.14 17.79
N MET A 399 11.05 17.47 16.58
CA MET A 399 11.15 16.53 15.46
C MET A 399 12.33 15.56 15.55
N ASP A 400 13.54 16.07 15.82
CA ASP A 400 14.73 15.27 16.11
C ASP A 400 14.37 14.11 17.05
N ARG A 401 13.58 14.42 18.09
CA ARG A 401 13.22 13.48 19.15
C ARG A 401 12.05 12.54 18.83
N VAL A 402 11.21 12.81 17.83
CA VAL A 402 9.96 12.06 17.56
C VAL A 402 10.07 11.17 16.32
N GLY A 403 10.82 11.60 15.31
CA GLY A 403 10.99 10.88 14.05
C GLY A 403 11.95 9.68 14.12
N GLY A 404 12.66 9.52 15.24
CA GLY A 404 13.72 8.51 15.36
C GLY A 404 14.98 8.84 14.56
N TYR A 405 15.13 10.09 14.11
CA TYR A 405 16.31 10.57 13.40
C TYR A 405 17.34 11.21 14.34
N ASP A 406 16.93 11.76 15.50
CA ASP A 406 17.84 12.10 16.60
C ASP A 406 17.69 11.06 17.72
N TYR A 407 18.76 10.27 17.86
CA TYR A 407 18.83 9.08 18.70
C TYR A 407 19.11 9.43 20.16
N SER A 408 18.33 10.37 20.70
CA SER A 408 18.45 10.77 22.08
C SER A 408 18.02 9.63 23.02
N TRP A 409 18.72 9.47 24.15
CA TRP A 409 18.35 8.49 25.19
C TRP A 409 16.87 8.57 25.62
N PRO A 410 16.24 9.76 25.75
CA PRO A 410 14.81 9.87 26.02
C PRO A 410 13.91 9.23 24.96
N THR A 411 14.25 9.38 23.67
CA THR A 411 13.51 8.76 22.55
C THR A 411 13.62 7.25 22.58
N LEU A 412 14.83 6.71 22.76
CA LEU A 412 15.04 5.27 22.89
C LEU A 412 14.29 4.68 24.09
N ALA A 413 14.27 5.39 25.22
CA ALA A 413 13.54 4.97 26.42
C ALA A 413 12.01 4.95 26.20
N LEU A 414 11.47 5.97 25.54
CA LEU A 414 10.03 6.05 25.24
C LEU A 414 9.60 4.96 24.25
N GLN A 415 10.40 4.71 23.21
CA GLN A 415 10.16 3.63 22.26
C GLN A 415 10.21 2.27 22.95
N THR A 416 11.21 2.05 23.80
CA THR A 416 11.32 0.83 24.62
C THR A 416 10.07 0.61 25.48
N LEU A 417 9.59 1.68 26.12
CA LEU A 417 8.39 1.65 26.94
C LEU A 417 7.15 1.28 26.09
N ALA A 418 6.97 1.94 24.94
CA ALA A 418 5.88 1.68 24.02
C ALA A 418 5.86 0.22 23.54
N LEU A 419 7.01 -0.34 23.15
CA LEU A 419 7.13 -1.74 22.72
C LEU A 419 6.80 -2.72 23.84
N ALA A 420 7.25 -2.47 25.07
CA ALA A 420 6.91 -3.31 26.22
C ALA A 420 5.39 -3.29 26.49
N PHE A 421 4.74 -2.13 26.40
CA PHE A 421 3.28 -2.03 26.52
C PHE A 421 2.50 -2.60 25.33
N LEU A 422 3.08 -2.61 24.13
CA LEU A 422 2.54 -3.29 22.95
C LEU A 422 2.56 -4.82 23.13
N ALA A 423 3.64 -5.36 23.68
CA ALA A 423 3.80 -6.79 23.91
C ALA A 423 2.76 -7.37 24.89
N ILE A 424 2.42 -6.66 25.97
CA ILE A 424 1.51 -7.15 27.03
C ILE A 424 0.17 -7.70 26.50
N PRO A 425 -0.67 -6.95 25.76
CA PRO A 425 -1.92 -7.46 25.24
C PRO A 425 -1.71 -8.53 24.16
N LEU A 426 -0.65 -8.46 23.36
CA LEU A 426 -0.33 -9.49 22.37
C LEU A 426 -0.07 -10.84 23.05
N THR A 427 0.70 -10.86 24.14
CA THR A 427 0.93 -12.08 24.94
C THR A 427 -0.38 -12.60 25.53
N LYS A 428 -1.27 -11.72 26.01
CA LYS A 428 -2.58 -12.12 26.56
C LYS A 428 -3.48 -12.71 25.48
N TYR A 429 -3.53 -12.12 24.29
CA TYR A 429 -4.30 -12.64 23.16
C TYR A 429 -3.78 -13.99 22.69
N LEU A 430 -2.46 -14.15 22.57
CA LEU A 430 -1.88 -15.43 22.19
C LEU A 430 -2.16 -16.49 23.26
N TYR A 431 -1.94 -16.17 24.54
CA TYR A 431 -2.28 -17.07 25.64
C TYR A 431 -3.75 -17.51 25.60
N ALA A 432 -4.68 -16.57 25.36
CA ALA A 432 -6.10 -16.90 25.27
C ALA A 432 -6.42 -17.89 24.13
N ASP A 433 -5.66 -17.84 23.03
CA ASP A 433 -5.83 -18.71 21.87
C ASP A 433 -5.21 -20.10 22.09
N VAL A 434 -4.08 -20.18 22.81
CA VAL A 434 -3.32 -21.44 22.96
C VAL A 434 -3.51 -22.16 24.29
N LYS A 435 -4.13 -21.52 25.30
CA LYS A 435 -4.32 -22.10 26.65
C LYS A 435 -5.06 -23.44 26.69
N LYS A 436 -5.78 -23.81 25.62
CA LYS A 436 -6.49 -25.09 25.50
C LYS A 436 -5.60 -26.24 25.00
N TYR A 437 -4.45 -25.92 24.42
CA TYR A 437 -3.59 -26.86 23.69
C TYR A 437 -2.25 -27.13 24.39
N LEU A 438 -1.71 -26.16 25.15
CA LEU A 438 -0.45 -26.33 25.88
C LEU A 438 -0.69 -26.85 27.31
N PRO A 439 0.03 -27.91 27.76
CA PRO A 439 -0.12 -28.48 29.11
C PRO A 439 0.64 -27.72 30.22
N PHE A 440 1.21 -26.54 29.96
CA PHE A 440 2.00 -25.81 30.96
C PHE A 440 1.18 -24.79 31.76
N GLY A 441 1.31 -24.87 33.09
CA GLY A 441 0.61 -23.99 34.03
C GLY A 441 1.23 -22.59 34.22
N LYS A 442 0.35 -21.71 34.73
CA LYS A 442 0.58 -20.49 35.55
C LYS A 442 0.78 -19.11 34.90
N PHE A 443 0.63 -18.86 33.59
CA PHE A 443 0.33 -17.48 33.17
C PHE A 443 -1.13 -17.18 33.53
N THR A 444 -1.37 -16.37 34.56
CA THR A 444 -2.72 -16.05 35.07
C THR A 444 -3.44 -14.98 34.25
N GLY A 445 -2.89 -14.62 33.08
CA GLY A 445 -3.31 -13.44 32.32
C GLY A 445 -2.82 -12.12 32.93
N ARG A 446 -2.00 -12.15 33.99
CA ARG A 446 -1.44 -10.98 34.67
C ARG A 446 0.08 -11.02 34.66
N PHE A 447 0.70 -9.88 34.39
CA PHE A 447 2.14 -9.69 34.43
C PHE A 447 2.58 -9.30 35.85
N SER A 448 3.66 -9.89 36.36
CA SER A 448 4.33 -9.40 37.57
C SER A 448 5.25 -8.21 37.27
N ALA A 449 5.64 -7.45 38.29
CA ALA A 449 6.61 -6.36 38.13
C ALA A 449 7.94 -6.84 37.52
N GLY A 450 8.44 -8.01 37.95
CA GLY A 450 9.65 -8.61 37.38
C GLY A 450 9.50 -9.00 35.90
N GLN A 451 8.34 -9.51 35.48
CA GLN A 451 8.07 -9.82 34.08
C GLN A 451 7.98 -8.55 33.23
N PHE A 452 7.45 -7.45 33.76
CA PHE A 452 7.42 -6.16 33.08
C PHE A 452 8.83 -5.57 32.92
N ILE A 453 9.64 -5.60 33.98
CA ILE A 453 11.05 -5.16 33.92
C ILE A 453 11.84 -6.01 32.93
N GLY A 454 11.64 -7.32 32.91
CA GLY A 454 12.27 -8.21 31.93
C GLY A 454 11.85 -7.90 30.50
N LEU A 455 10.57 -7.58 30.27
CA LEU A 455 10.07 -7.12 28.98
C LEU A 455 10.74 -5.83 28.53
N LEU A 456 10.84 -4.83 29.41
CA LEU A 456 11.56 -3.58 29.13
C LEU A 456 13.01 -3.83 28.75
N ALA A 457 13.71 -4.71 29.49
CA ALA A 457 15.10 -5.06 29.19
C ALA A 457 15.24 -5.72 27.81
N LEU A 458 14.32 -6.62 27.44
CA LEU A 458 14.34 -7.32 26.16
C LEU A 458 13.99 -6.41 24.98
N THR A 459 12.95 -5.59 25.10
CA THR A 459 12.58 -4.62 24.07
C THR A 459 13.64 -3.52 23.94
N GLY A 460 14.24 -3.10 25.06
CA GLY A 460 15.29 -2.07 25.07
C GLY A 460 16.59 -2.59 24.48
N GLY A 461 16.98 -3.83 24.80
CA GLY A 461 18.11 -4.50 24.15
C GLY A 461 17.90 -4.66 22.64
N GLY A 462 16.68 -4.99 22.21
CA GLY A 462 16.32 -5.05 20.79
C GLY A 462 16.43 -3.69 20.08
N VAL A 463 15.86 -2.62 20.67
CA VAL A 463 15.94 -1.25 20.14
C VAL A 463 17.38 -0.75 20.09
N PHE A 464 18.16 -0.98 21.16
CA PHE A 464 19.57 -0.60 21.21
C PHE A 464 20.41 -1.35 20.16
N PHE A 465 20.13 -2.64 19.95
CA PHE A 465 20.83 -3.43 18.94
C PHE A 465 20.52 -2.95 17.52
N ILE A 466 19.25 -2.63 17.24
CA ILE A 466 18.81 -2.01 15.98
C ILE A 466 19.58 -0.71 15.75
N TYR A 467 19.71 0.11 16.79
CA TYR A 467 20.42 1.39 16.72
C TYR A 467 21.93 1.24 16.45
N TRP A 468 22.59 0.26 17.08
CA TRP A 468 24.04 0.08 16.93
C TRP A 468 24.47 -0.38 15.52
N MET A 469 23.53 -0.85 14.69
CA MET A 469 23.82 -1.27 13.32
C MET A 469 23.53 -0.13 12.34
N GLU A 470 24.45 0.84 12.26
CA GLU A 470 24.30 2.10 11.49
C GLU A 470 24.15 1.91 9.97
N ASP A 471 24.64 0.81 9.37
CA ASP A 471 24.63 0.64 7.91
C ASP A 471 24.19 -0.77 7.47
N PHE A 472 23.22 -0.82 6.55
CA PHE A 472 22.89 -1.97 5.68
C PHE A 472 22.16 -3.21 6.24
N SER A 473 21.61 -3.17 7.46
CA SER A 473 21.10 -4.40 8.10
C SER A 473 19.58 -4.49 8.35
N ASP A 474 18.72 -3.64 7.78
CA ASP A 474 17.26 -3.66 8.05
C ASP A 474 16.62 -5.06 7.91
N LEU A 475 17.10 -5.86 6.94
CA LEU A 475 16.67 -7.25 6.76
C LEU A 475 17.11 -8.17 7.92
N PHE A 476 18.31 -7.95 8.45
CA PHE A 476 18.89 -8.71 9.56
C PHE A 476 18.42 -8.20 10.93
N MET A 477 17.97 -6.96 11.06
CA MET A 477 17.42 -6.37 12.30
C MET A 477 16.20 -7.14 12.83
N VAL A 478 15.48 -7.84 11.94
CA VAL A 478 14.36 -8.71 12.31
C VAL A 478 14.83 -9.91 13.14
N PHE A 479 16.05 -10.39 12.94
CA PHE A 479 16.56 -11.58 13.62
C PHE A 479 16.74 -11.33 15.13
N PRO A 480 17.43 -10.26 15.58
CA PRO A 480 17.42 -9.85 16.99
C PRO A 480 16.01 -9.59 17.52
N LEU A 481 15.16 -8.90 16.76
CA LEU A 481 13.81 -8.55 17.23
C LEU A 481 12.93 -9.79 17.46
N LEU A 482 12.97 -10.75 16.54
CA LEU A 482 12.28 -12.02 16.64
C LEU A 482 12.87 -12.85 17.79
N PHE A 483 14.19 -12.87 17.95
CA PHE A 483 14.87 -13.59 19.02
C PHE A 483 14.52 -13.04 20.41
N PHE A 484 14.64 -11.73 20.65
CA PHE A 484 14.28 -11.13 21.94
C PHE A 484 12.78 -11.25 22.23
N SER A 485 11.93 -11.23 21.20
CA SER A 485 10.52 -11.55 21.34
C SER A 485 10.31 -13.00 21.80
N LEU A 486 11.04 -13.96 21.22
CA LEU A 486 11.01 -15.37 21.64
C LEU A 486 11.46 -15.53 23.10
N VAL A 487 12.54 -14.85 23.51
CA VAL A 487 12.99 -14.82 24.92
C VAL A 487 11.89 -14.29 25.84
N ALA A 488 11.16 -13.25 25.42
CA ALA A 488 10.06 -12.70 26.21
C ALA A 488 8.95 -13.73 26.42
N PHE A 489 8.61 -14.54 25.42
CA PHE A 489 7.64 -15.62 25.56
C PHE A 489 8.11 -16.69 26.54
N VAL A 490 9.36 -17.17 26.42
CA VAL A 490 9.95 -18.14 27.36
C VAL A 490 9.91 -17.59 28.80
N MET A 491 10.33 -16.34 28.99
CA MET A 491 10.32 -15.67 30.30
C MET A 491 8.91 -15.59 30.88
N VAL A 492 7.91 -15.19 30.10
CA VAL A 492 6.54 -14.97 30.57
C VAL A 492 5.80 -16.28 30.84
N PHE A 493 5.86 -17.23 29.91
CA PHE A 493 5.11 -18.49 29.99
C PHE A 493 5.72 -19.48 30.99
N GLU A 494 7.05 -19.51 31.11
CA GLU A 494 7.73 -20.44 32.01
C GLU A 494 8.12 -19.80 33.36
N LYS A 495 7.90 -18.49 33.53
CA LYS A 495 8.29 -17.71 34.74
C LYS A 495 9.78 -17.79 35.08
N ASN A 496 10.62 -17.89 34.06
CA ASN A 496 12.07 -17.82 34.21
C ASN A 496 12.54 -16.36 34.34
N ASP A 497 13.71 -16.13 34.92
CA ASP A 497 14.42 -14.86 34.77
C ASP A 497 14.91 -14.66 33.32
N VAL A 498 15.31 -13.43 32.98
CA VAL A 498 15.72 -13.05 31.62
C VAL A 498 16.90 -13.89 31.12
N LEU A 499 17.88 -14.18 31.97
CA LEU A 499 19.10 -14.88 31.59
C LEU A 499 18.82 -16.36 31.34
N THR A 500 18.06 -17.01 32.21
CA THR A 500 17.58 -18.38 31.99
C THR A 500 16.71 -18.48 30.73
N ALA A 501 15.81 -17.51 30.51
CA ALA A 501 14.97 -17.47 29.32
C ALA A 501 15.78 -17.32 28.03
N LEU A 502 16.88 -16.54 28.06
CA LEU A 502 17.79 -16.36 26.94
C LEU A 502 18.45 -17.69 26.54
N PHE A 503 19.02 -18.42 27.50
CA PHE A 503 19.65 -19.72 27.21
C PHE A 503 18.66 -20.76 26.70
N LYS A 504 17.43 -20.78 27.24
CA LYS A 504 16.37 -21.66 26.73
C LYS A 504 15.95 -21.29 25.32
N ALA A 505 15.79 -19.99 25.01
CA ALA A 505 15.48 -19.54 23.66
C ALA A 505 16.59 -19.90 22.65
N LEU A 506 17.87 -19.78 23.05
CA LEU A 506 19.00 -20.29 22.24
C LEU A 506 18.86 -21.79 21.99
N GLY A 507 18.52 -22.56 23.03
CA GLY A 507 18.26 -24.00 22.90
C GLY A 507 17.10 -24.33 21.95
N LEU A 508 16.02 -23.55 21.96
CA LEU A 508 14.89 -23.71 21.04
C LEU A 508 15.27 -23.39 19.59
N VAL A 509 16.05 -22.34 19.36
CA VAL A 509 16.47 -21.91 18.02
C VAL A 509 17.54 -22.85 17.46
N PHE A 510 18.61 -23.10 18.19
CA PHE A 510 19.76 -23.86 17.70
C PHE A 510 19.67 -25.38 17.97
N GLY A 511 18.72 -25.83 18.80
CA GLY A 511 18.47 -27.25 19.09
C GLY A 511 17.30 -27.84 18.30
N GLY A 512 17.28 -29.18 18.18
CA GLY A 512 16.11 -29.96 17.78
C GLY A 512 15.49 -29.64 16.41
N GLY A 513 16.17 -28.88 15.54
CA GLY A 513 15.65 -28.43 14.24
C GLY A 513 14.77 -27.16 14.28
N GLY A 514 14.92 -26.30 15.30
CA GLY A 514 14.21 -25.01 15.36
C GLY A 514 14.81 -23.91 14.46
N PHE A 515 16.06 -24.08 14.03
CA PHE A 515 16.80 -23.05 13.30
C PHE A 515 16.19 -22.74 11.93
N GLY A 516 15.74 -23.77 11.19
CA GLY A 516 15.12 -23.60 9.88
C GLY A 516 13.85 -22.75 9.92
N PRO A 517 12.84 -23.11 10.75
CA PRO A 517 11.65 -22.27 10.96
C PRO A 517 11.97 -20.84 11.42
N PHE A 518 12.90 -20.67 12.36
CA PHE A 518 13.33 -19.35 12.85
C PHE A 518 13.95 -18.48 11.75
N LEU A 519 14.86 -19.04 10.95
CA LEU A 519 15.54 -18.33 9.86
C LEU A 519 14.56 -17.95 8.74
N LEU A 520 13.72 -18.88 8.31
CA LEU A 520 12.77 -18.63 7.22
C LEU A 520 11.69 -17.61 7.63
N LEU A 521 11.25 -17.64 8.89
CA LEU A 521 10.34 -16.65 9.45
C LEU A 521 11.01 -15.26 9.53
N SER A 522 12.26 -15.20 10.00
CA SER A 522 13.06 -13.96 10.03
C SER A 522 13.20 -13.34 8.64
N LEU A 523 13.53 -14.13 7.62
CA LEU A 523 13.65 -13.64 6.23
C LEU A 523 12.33 -13.13 5.67
N SER A 524 11.23 -13.86 5.92
CA SER A 524 9.89 -13.48 5.44
C SER A 524 9.42 -12.17 6.06
N LEU A 525 9.65 -12.01 7.37
CA LEU A 525 9.36 -10.77 8.10
C LEU A 525 10.31 -9.65 7.69
N GLY A 526 11.58 -9.94 7.43
CA GLY A 526 12.59 -9.01 6.89
C GLY A 526 12.15 -8.36 5.58
N LEU A 527 11.67 -9.15 4.62
CA LEU A 527 11.19 -8.62 3.33
C LEU A 527 10.01 -7.66 3.50
N ILE A 528 9.14 -7.90 4.47
CA ILE A 528 8.00 -7.02 4.77
C ILE A 528 8.45 -5.79 5.53
N GLY A 529 9.37 -5.93 6.49
CA GLY A 529 10.00 -4.79 7.15
C GLY A 529 10.63 -3.85 6.14
N LEU A 530 11.40 -4.40 5.19
CA LEU A 530 12.00 -3.64 4.10
C LEU A 530 10.94 -2.96 3.22
N PHE A 531 9.90 -3.68 2.81
CA PHE A 531 8.81 -3.09 2.01
C PHE A 531 8.11 -1.94 2.76
N LEU A 532 7.80 -2.14 4.04
CA LEU A 532 7.15 -1.13 4.88
C LEU A 532 8.06 0.09 5.10
N PHE A 533 9.35 -0.13 5.31
CA PHE A 533 10.36 0.94 5.42
C PHE A 533 10.48 1.75 4.13
N LEU A 534 10.60 1.08 2.97
CA LEU A 534 10.65 1.75 1.68
C LEU A 534 9.37 2.55 1.42
N LEU A 535 8.22 1.98 1.78
CA LEU A 535 6.92 2.63 1.67
C LEU A 535 6.87 3.93 2.48
N THR A 536 7.34 3.94 3.73
CA THR A 536 7.29 5.14 4.59
C THR A 536 8.35 6.17 4.23
N ASN A 537 9.60 5.74 4.01
CA ASN A 537 10.73 6.67 3.86
C ASN A 537 10.88 7.30 2.48
N THR A 538 10.36 6.66 1.42
CA THR A 538 10.51 7.19 0.07
C THR A 538 9.17 7.58 -0.53
N LEU A 539 8.22 6.65 -0.57
CA LEU A 539 6.97 6.85 -1.29
C LEU A 539 5.99 7.74 -0.51
N LEU A 540 5.66 7.35 0.72
CA LEU A 540 4.60 8.01 1.48
C LEU A 540 5.05 9.39 1.98
N SER A 541 6.30 9.53 2.43
CA SER A 541 6.86 10.80 2.87
C SER A 541 6.87 11.86 1.77
N SER A 542 7.34 11.51 0.58
CA SER A 542 7.31 12.45 -0.56
C SER A 542 5.88 12.77 -1.02
N LEU A 543 4.94 11.81 -0.95
CA LEU A 543 3.53 12.06 -1.24
C LEU A 543 2.92 13.02 -0.23
N LEU A 544 3.25 12.89 1.04
CA LEU A 544 2.71 13.72 2.13
C LEU A 544 3.33 15.11 2.14
N LEU A 545 4.63 15.23 1.93
CA LEU A 545 5.29 16.53 1.79
C LEU A 545 4.67 17.30 0.63
N HIS A 546 4.54 16.67 -0.53
CA HIS A 546 3.90 17.30 -1.68
C HIS A 546 2.42 17.60 -1.42
N PHE A 547 1.68 16.74 -0.71
CA PHE A 547 0.32 17.02 -0.32
C PHE A 547 0.23 18.23 0.62
N VAL A 548 1.09 18.33 1.63
CA VAL A 548 1.06 19.41 2.62
C VAL A 548 1.42 20.73 1.96
N THR A 549 2.52 20.78 1.21
CA THR A 549 2.98 21.99 0.52
C THR A 549 1.99 22.49 -0.52
N MET A 550 1.29 21.58 -1.21
CA MET A 550 0.34 21.97 -2.25
C MET A 550 -1.04 22.40 -1.73
N ASN A 551 -1.45 21.93 -0.54
CA ASN A 551 -2.83 22.11 -0.06
C ASN A 551 -2.94 23.07 1.12
N PHE A 552 -1.91 23.17 1.94
CA PHE A 552 -1.82 24.19 2.96
C PHE A 552 -0.92 25.25 2.38
N PHE A 553 -1.52 26.34 1.90
CA PHE A 553 -0.80 27.54 1.45
C PHE A 553 -0.10 28.15 2.68
N VAL A 554 1.00 27.53 3.11
CA VAL A 554 1.77 27.97 4.27
C VAL A 554 2.77 28.99 3.74
N PRO A 555 2.61 30.29 4.08
CA PRO A 555 3.52 31.34 3.60
C PRO A 555 4.96 31.14 4.10
N ASP A 556 5.10 30.35 5.16
CA ASP A 556 6.35 29.99 5.82
C ASP A 556 6.74 28.55 5.41
N SER A 557 7.73 28.42 4.53
CA SER A 557 8.20 27.11 4.03
C SER A 557 8.58 26.17 5.17
N ASP A 558 9.04 26.73 6.29
CA ASP A 558 9.53 25.98 7.44
C ASP A 558 8.39 25.32 8.20
N LEU A 559 7.23 25.99 8.33
CA LEU A 559 6.05 25.41 8.98
C LEU A 559 5.44 24.28 8.15
N ALA A 560 5.35 24.41 6.82
CA ALA A 560 4.86 23.33 5.95
C ALA A 560 5.78 22.10 6.02
N MET A 561 7.08 22.34 5.96
CA MET A 561 8.10 21.30 6.07
C MET A 561 8.01 20.58 7.43
N ASN A 562 7.91 21.34 8.51
CA ASN A 562 7.71 20.81 9.87
C ASN A 562 6.43 19.97 9.96
N VAL A 563 5.28 20.48 9.49
CA VAL A 563 4.01 19.73 9.51
C VAL A 563 4.13 18.41 8.74
N SER A 564 4.75 18.42 7.56
CA SER A 564 4.98 17.18 6.79
C SER A 564 5.81 16.19 7.59
N TRP A 565 6.92 16.63 8.17
CA TRP A 565 7.81 15.76 8.93
C TRP A 565 7.13 15.15 10.16
N TRP A 566 6.26 15.89 10.85
CA TRP A 566 5.45 15.34 11.94
C TRP A 566 4.48 14.27 11.48
N ILE A 567 3.83 14.44 10.31
CA ILE A 567 2.95 13.43 9.74
C ILE A 567 3.76 12.18 9.38
N ASP A 568 4.93 12.34 8.77
CA ASP A 568 5.83 11.25 8.41
C ASP A 568 6.34 10.49 9.65
N ALA A 569 6.74 11.20 10.70
CA ALA A 569 7.16 10.62 11.97
C ALA A 569 6.02 9.81 12.62
N ILE A 570 4.79 10.33 12.61
CA ILE A 570 3.62 9.61 13.11
C ILE A 570 3.40 8.32 12.31
N LEU A 571 3.46 8.38 10.98
CA LEU A 571 3.26 7.21 10.11
C LEU A 571 4.38 6.18 10.25
N ALA A 572 5.63 6.63 10.35
CA ALA A 572 6.77 5.78 10.63
C ALA A 572 6.59 5.04 11.95
N ASN A 573 6.12 5.72 13.01
CA ASN A 573 5.79 5.09 14.29
C ASN A 573 4.64 4.08 14.18
N VAL A 574 3.56 4.39 13.45
CA VAL A 574 2.46 3.43 13.20
C VAL A 574 3.00 2.16 12.54
N VAL A 575 3.83 2.32 11.50
CA VAL A 575 4.39 1.22 10.73
C VAL A 575 5.37 0.42 11.57
N PHE A 576 6.23 1.08 12.35
CA PHE A 576 7.17 0.44 13.27
C PHE A 576 6.44 -0.38 14.35
N TYR A 577 5.43 0.18 15.00
CA TYR A 577 4.64 -0.52 16.02
C TYR A 577 3.80 -1.66 15.44
N PHE A 578 3.27 -1.48 14.23
CA PHE A 578 2.61 -2.56 13.48
C PHE A 578 3.60 -3.70 13.20
N PHE A 579 4.77 -3.37 12.68
CA PHE A 579 5.80 -4.34 12.34
C PHE A 579 6.31 -5.09 13.57
N PHE A 580 6.60 -4.38 14.66
CA PHE A 580 6.95 -5.00 15.94
C PHE A 580 5.85 -5.95 16.42
N SER A 581 4.59 -5.54 16.37
CA SER A 581 3.46 -6.38 16.80
C SER A 581 3.37 -7.66 15.98
N LEU A 582 3.63 -7.57 14.68
CA LEU A 582 3.67 -8.72 13.77
C LEU A 582 4.83 -9.67 14.14
N VAL A 583 6.05 -9.15 14.31
CA VAL A 583 7.24 -9.93 14.69
C VAL A 583 7.04 -10.59 16.06
N TYR A 584 6.49 -9.87 17.02
CA TYR A 584 6.23 -10.38 18.37
C TYR A 584 5.22 -11.54 18.34
N VAL A 585 4.12 -11.40 17.60
CA VAL A 585 3.15 -12.49 17.41
C VAL A 585 3.77 -13.70 16.73
N ALA A 586 4.57 -13.46 15.69
CA ALA A 586 5.27 -14.51 14.96
C ALA A 586 6.25 -15.28 15.87
N ALA A 587 6.98 -14.59 16.75
CA ALA A 587 7.84 -15.21 17.75
C ALA A 587 7.05 -16.07 18.75
N GLY A 588 5.86 -15.60 19.16
CA GLY A 588 4.99 -16.36 20.04
C GLY A 588 4.42 -17.63 19.39
N GLN A 589 4.02 -17.56 18.13
CA GLN A 589 3.60 -18.75 17.37
C GLN A 589 4.76 -19.73 17.16
N LEU A 590 5.96 -19.20 16.91
CA LEU A 590 7.17 -20.02 16.83
C LEU A 590 7.48 -20.70 18.17
N TYR A 591 7.36 -19.98 19.30
CA TYR A 591 7.52 -20.56 20.64
C TYR A 591 6.60 -21.77 20.82
N VAL A 592 5.30 -21.62 20.52
CA VAL A 592 4.31 -22.70 20.63
C VAL A 592 4.71 -23.88 19.75
N ALA A 593 5.05 -23.63 18.48
CA ALA A 593 5.42 -24.69 17.52
C ALA A 593 6.72 -25.43 17.89
N LEU A 594 7.68 -24.76 18.54
CA LEU A 594 8.94 -25.38 18.98
C LEU A 594 8.80 -26.15 20.29
N HIS A 595 7.79 -25.84 21.11
CA HIS A 595 7.55 -26.50 22.40
C HIS A 595 6.73 -27.81 22.28
N GLU A 596 6.12 -28.08 21.13
CA GLU A 596 5.45 -29.35 20.82
C GLU A 596 6.41 -30.45 20.31
N LYS A 597 7.71 -30.16 20.18
CA LYS A 597 8.77 -31.16 19.96
C LYS A 597 9.20 -31.78 21.28
#